data_AF-A0A960HWY4-F1
#
_entry.id   AF-A0A960HWY4-F1
#
_cell.length_a   1.000
_cell.length_b   1.000
_cell.length_c   1.000
_cell.angle_alpha   90.00
_cell.angle_beta   90.00
_cell.angle_gamma   90.00
#
_symmetry.space_group_name_H-M   'P 1'
#
loop_
_entity.id
_entity.type
_entity.pdbx_description
1 polymer ?
#
loop_
_entity_poly.entity_id
_entity_poly.type
_entity_poly.pdbx_seq_one_letter_code
_entity_poly.pdbx_strand_id
1 'polypeptide(L)' 'MHVNHRVGWALFLLSAALFAAVGVRDGDVLVTAASVVFGVACVLFLLPER' A
#
# COMPACT_ATOMS: atom_id res chain seq x y z
N MET A 1 3.97 -10.06 20.56
CA MET A 1 3.36 -10.51 19.30
C MET A 1 4.43 -10.34 18.22
N HIS A 2 5.18 -11.40 17.87
CA HIS A 2 6.09 -11.34 16.72
C HIS A 2 5.23 -11.28 15.45
N VAL A 3 4.80 -10.07 15.09
CA VAL A 3 4.27 -9.83 13.74
C VAL A 3 5.46 -10.08 12.83
N ASN A 4 5.47 -11.22 12.15
CA ASN A 4 6.45 -11.49 11.12
C ASN A 4 6.43 -10.29 10.18
N HIS A 5 7.57 -9.61 10.04
CA HIS A 5 7.73 -8.46 9.16
C HIS A 5 7.15 -8.73 7.74
N ARG A 6 7.26 -9.98 7.28
CA ARG A 6 6.68 -10.46 6.01
C ARG A 6 5.15 -10.42 5.96
N VAL A 7 4.46 -10.64 7.08
CA VAL A 7 3.00 -10.59 7.17
C VAL A 7 2.52 -9.14 7.16
N GLY A 8 3.22 -8.26 7.88
CA GLY A 8 2.98 -6.81 7.81
C GLY A 8 3.14 -6.29 6.38
N TRP A 9 4.20 -6.72 5.68
CA TRP A 9 4.44 -6.42 4.27
C TRP A 9 3.30 -6.88 3.34
N ALA A 10 2.86 -8.14 3.48
CA ALA A 10 1.81 -8.70 2.64
C ALA A 10 0.48 -7.95 2.84
N LEU A 11 0.13 -7.63 4.08
CA LEU A 11 -1.07 -6.85 4.40
C LEU A 11 -1.01 -5.44 3.81
N PHE A 12 0.14 -4.78 3.88
CA PHE A 12 0.32 -3.42 3.38
C PHE A 12 0.17 -3.32 1.86
N LEU A 13 0.82 -4.23 1.11
CA LEU A 13 0.67 -4.29 -0.34
C LEU A 13 -0.74 -4.68 -0.75
N LEU A 14 -1.36 -5.60 -0.02
CA LEU A 14 -2.74 -6.01 -0.27
C LEU A 14 -3.71 -4.83 -0.08
N SER A 15 -3.55 -4.05 0.99
CA SER A 15 -4.33 -2.84 1.23
C SER A 15 -4.13 -1.80 0.11
N ALA A 16 -2.89 -1.54 -0.31
CA ALA A 16 -2.62 -0.63 -1.42
C ALA A 16 -3.33 -1.09 -2.71
N ALA A 17 -3.22 -2.38 -3.06
CA ALA A 17 -3.86 -2.95 -4.23
C ALA A 17 -5.40 -2.88 -4.17
N LEU A 18 -6.00 -3.16 -3.01
CA LEU A 18 -7.46 -3.06 -2.81
C LEU A 18 -7.96 -1.62 -2.99
N PHE A 19 -7.27 -0.64 -2.42
CA PHE A 19 -7.62 0.78 -2.59
C PHE A 19 -7.45 1.25 -4.03
N ALA A 20 -6.40 0.80 -4.73
CA ALA A 20 -6.23 1.10 -6.14
C ALA A 20 -7.38 0.51 -6.97
N ALA A 21 -7.75 -0.75 -6.71
CA ALA A 21 -8.82 -1.44 -7.43
C ALA A 21 -10.18 -0.77 -7.22
N VAL A 22 -10.47 -0.28 -6.01
CA VAL A 22 -11.70 0.48 -5.72
C VAL A 22 -11.68 1.84 -6.40
N GLY A 23 -10.58 2.61 -6.29
CA GLY A 23 -10.48 3.92 -6.93
C GLY A 23 -10.63 3.85 -8.45
N VAL A 24 -10.02 2.84 -9.08
CA VAL A 24 -10.17 2.61 -10.54
C VAL A 24 -11.59 2.19 -10.90
N ARG A 25 -12.27 1.41 -10.04
CA ARG A 25 -13.67 1.00 -10.29
C ARG A 25 -14.66 2.15 -10.20
N ASP A 26 -14.51 3.03 -9.23
CA ASP A 26 -15.39 4.20 -9.03
C ASP A 26 -15.01 5.38 -9.94
N GLY A 27 -13.85 5.33 -10.59
CA GLY A 27 -13.30 6.48 -11.32
C GLY A 27 -12.83 7.61 -10.40
N ASP A 28 -12.68 7.32 -9.11
CA ASP A 28 -12.29 8.28 -8.10
C ASP A 28 -10.76 8.47 -8.13
N VAL A 29 -10.36 9.46 -8.92
CA VAL A 29 -8.96 9.83 -9.15
C VAL A 29 -8.22 10.14 -7.85
N LEU A 30 -8.94 10.63 -6.83
CA LEU A 30 -8.36 10.99 -5.53
C LEU A 30 -7.99 9.72 -4.74
N VAL A 31 -8.88 8.71 -4.74
CA VAL A 31 -8.63 7.41 -4.10
C VAL A 31 -7.50 6.66 -4.79
N THR A 32 -7.47 6.68 -6.13
CA THR A 32 -6.37 6.07 -6.89
C THR A 32 -5.04 6.76 -6.61
N ALA A 33 -5.00 8.10 -6.61
CA ALA A 33 -3.78 8.85 -6.30
C ALA A 33 -3.30 8.59 -4.86
N ALA A 34 -4.22 8.56 -3.89
CA ALA A 34 -3.90 8.24 -2.50
C ALA A 34 -3.33 6.82 -2.33
N SER A 35 -3.89 5.84 -3.05
CA SER A 35 -3.35 4.46 -3.06
C SER A 35 -1.92 4.41 -3.60
N VAL A 36 -1.63 5.14 -4.69
CA VAL A 36 -0.27 5.20 -5.26
C VAL A 36 0.71 5.83 -4.27
N VAL A 37 0.36 6.97 -3.67
CA VAL A 37 1.20 7.64 -2.65
C VAL A 37 1.43 6.72 -1.46
N PHE A 38 0.39 6.04 -1.00
CA PHE A 38 0.49 5.05 0.08
C PHE A 38 1.45 3.92 -0.31
N GLY A 39 1.26 3.28 -1.47
CA GLY A 39 2.15 2.23 -1.97
C GLY A 39 3.62 2.66 -2.06
N VAL A 40 3.89 3.89 -2.51
CA VAL A 40 5.25 4.46 -2.54
C VAL A 40 5.81 4.63 -1.14
N ALA A 41 5.03 5.18 -0.20
CA ALA A 41 5.44 5.32 1.19
C ALA A 41 5.76 3.96 1.83
N CYS A 42 4.98 2.91 1.51
CA CYS A 42 5.27 1.54 1.94
C CYS A 42 6.64 1.08 1.48
N VAL A 43 6.96 1.28 0.20
CA VAL A 43 8.26 0.88 -0.38
C VAL A 43 9.39 1.69 0.24
N LEU A 44 9.21 2.99 0.49
CA LEU A 44 10.21 3.84 1.13
C LEU A 44 10.47 3.45 2.58
N PHE A 45 9.43 3.17 3.37
CA PHE A 45 9.56 2.68 4.74
C PHE A 45 10.17 1.28 4.83
N LEU A 46 9.96 0.47 3.78
CA LEU A 46 10.50 -0.88 3.69
C LEU A 46 11.92 -0.92 3.15
N LEU A 47 12.37 0.14 2.45
CA LEU A 47 13.75 0.26 2.03
C LEU A 47 14.58 0.26 3.32
N PRO A 48 15.35 -0.81 3.61
CA PRO A 48 16.14 -0.85 4.82
C PRO A 48 17.06 0.36 4.77
N GLU A 49 16.91 1.25 5.75
CA GLU A 49 17.88 2.32 5.97
C GLU A 49 19.26 1.66 5.95
N ARG A 50 20.09 2.12 5.02
CA ARG A 50 21.49 1.73 4.94
C ARG A 50 22.19 2.01 6.26
#